data_AF-A0A926AF48-F1
#
_entry.id   AF-A0A926AF48-F1
#
_cell.length_a   1.000
_cell.length_b   1.000
_cell.length_c   1.000
_cell.angle_alpha   90.00
_cell.angle_beta   90.00
_cell.angle_gamma   90.00
#
_symmetry.space_group_name_H-M   'P 1'
#
loop_
_entity.id
_entity.type
_entity.pdbx_description
1 polymer ?
#
loop_
_entity_poly.entity_id
_entity_poly.type
_entity_poly.pdbx_seq_one_letter_code
_entity_poly.pdbx_strand_id
1 'polypeptide(L)'
;AVFVFKKRADYSPENARAILYSVPLTRVDDYGRTYSDPTLIGPVPWNVERADVAPTQLMLTDDMQEIQYSGGTWSERFDRTSIINTQPLLTVAAWWLSIMAFGWAAFPLLFVLAPGLADRGYALAKFAGILLVAWVGWFAASARVPLWSPEGLRAIWVGLALISLVVAIRNRVTLLAFIRARWRLLLAIEGLTLLLFLVWVGVRLTNPDLWTTGFGGEKPMDYAYFNGVLRSTIFPPIDPWYADGYLNYYYFGFVIVGAPTLFTGVLPATAYNLIVPTLYALTGIGAFAVAFSIISAVATSIRNGKRRLPSPYMAGMMALLLAVVFGNLDTPRTFFTGLARAGGYQELQDTSQWLLDDFKQQNGRDPNETELQTLYAESTDPSFSTQVRYELTIAGNIVGSIGRGMGKLVAGEQIYINPDRWFWGPSRVVGEPLGDSSITEMPIFTYVYGDLHAHMIAMPLILLIVCLLYNEVALAGREQRGAAGRGLALSLIALAVGLTIATNSWDYPTFMVFGALGLGYAWWLNWRRLSRASV
;
A
#
# COMPACT_ATOMS: atom_id res chain seq x y z
N ALA A 1 -6.50 28.30 4.84
CA ALA A 1 -7.57 28.94 4.04
C ALA A 1 -7.06 29.08 2.61
N VAL A 2 -7.80 28.59 1.60
CA VAL A 2 -7.49 28.85 0.20
C VAL A 2 -8.25 30.10 -0.21
N PHE A 3 -7.54 31.14 -0.61
CA PHE A 3 -8.14 32.39 -1.04
C PHE A 3 -8.31 32.36 -2.56
N VAL A 4 -9.56 32.35 -3.03
CA VAL A 4 -9.88 32.49 -4.46
C VAL A 4 -10.08 33.97 -4.74
N PHE A 5 -9.13 34.59 -5.45
CA PHE A 5 -9.18 36.00 -5.78
C PHE A 5 -9.82 36.21 -7.16
N LYS A 6 -10.77 37.15 -7.25
CA LYS A 6 -11.34 37.59 -8.52
C LYS A 6 -10.29 38.44 -9.25
N LYS A 7 -9.97 38.10 -10.51
CA LYS A 7 -9.15 38.95 -11.38
C LYS A 7 -9.85 40.30 -11.54
N ARG A 8 -9.11 41.38 -11.29
CA ARG A 8 -9.59 42.74 -11.56
C ARG A 8 -9.54 43.03 -13.06
N ALA A 9 -10.26 44.05 -13.51
CA ALA A 9 -10.30 44.45 -14.91
C ALA A 9 -8.93 44.85 -15.48
N ASP A 10 -7.96 45.17 -14.61
CA ASP A 10 -6.59 45.56 -14.95
C ASP A 10 -5.56 44.43 -14.76
N TYR A 11 -6.01 43.18 -14.54
CA TYR A 11 -5.10 42.04 -14.50
C TYR A 11 -4.43 41.83 -15.86
N SER A 12 -3.09 41.86 -15.88
CA SER A 12 -2.27 41.43 -17.01
C SER A 12 -1.36 40.26 -16.58
N PRO A 13 -1.43 39.11 -17.28
CA PRO A 13 -0.53 37.99 -17.02
C PRO A 13 0.94 38.34 -17.34
N GLU A 14 1.21 39.27 -18.25
CA GLU A 14 2.54 39.79 -18.56
C GLU A 14 3.12 40.54 -17.36
N ASN A 15 2.35 41.45 -16.75
CA ASN A 15 2.77 42.18 -15.55
C ASN A 15 2.97 41.25 -14.35
N ALA A 16 2.09 40.26 -14.16
CA ALA A 16 2.26 39.27 -13.11
C ALA A 16 3.55 38.46 -13.28
N ARG A 17 3.85 38.00 -14.52
CA ARG A 17 5.13 37.34 -14.83
C ARG A 17 6.30 38.28 -14.60
N ALA A 18 6.25 39.52 -15.07
CA ALA A 18 7.32 40.50 -14.88
C ALA A 18 7.62 40.71 -13.38
N ILE A 19 6.60 40.79 -12.53
CA ILE A 19 6.77 40.88 -11.07
C ILE A 19 7.41 39.60 -10.51
N LEU A 20 6.86 38.42 -10.83
CA LEU A 20 7.35 37.14 -10.29
C LEU A 20 8.78 36.83 -10.74
N TYR A 21 9.15 37.17 -11.97
CA TYR A 21 10.50 36.99 -12.51
C TYR A 21 11.45 38.16 -12.20
N SER A 22 10.94 39.29 -11.68
CA SER A 22 11.80 40.39 -11.20
C SER A 22 12.53 40.04 -9.90
N VAL A 23 12.05 39.02 -9.18
CA VAL A 23 12.72 38.49 -7.98
C VAL A 23 13.77 37.47 -8.42
N PRO A 24 15.06 37.73 -8.16
CA PRO A 24 16.11 36.76 -8.47
C PRO A 24 15.97 35.53 -7.55
N LEU A 25 15.61 34.38 -8.14
CA LEU A 25 15.48 33.09 -7.43
C LEU A 25 16.81 32.53 -6.89
N THR A 26 17.93 33.26 -7.08
CA THR A 26 19.29 32.85 -6.73
C THR A 26 19.82 33.51 -5.45
N ARG A 27 19.05 34.37 -4.77
CA ARG A 27 19.47 34.97 -3.49
C ARG A 27 18.43 34.72 -2.41
N VAL A 28 18.76 33.82 -1.50
CA VAL A 28 18.09 33.72 -0.20
C VAL A 28 18.84 34.67 0.73
N ASP A 29 18.47 35.95 0.68
CA ASP A 29 18.97 36.92 1.65
C ASP A 29 18.17 36.69 2.95
N ASP A 30 18.79 35.99 3.89
CA ASP A 30 18.47 35.96 5.32
C ASP A 30 17.44 34.91 5.80
N TYR A 31 17.93 33.71 6.16
CA TYR A 31 17.34 32.92 7.24
C TYR A 31 18.46 32.31 8.12
N GLY A 32 18.35 32.57 9.42
CA GLY A 32 19.37 32.36 10.46
C GLY A 32 20.23 31.08 10.40
N ARG A 33 21.54 31.31 10.58
CA ARG A 33 22.55 30.41 11.18
C ARG A 33 22.81 29.05 10.52
N THR A 34 23.06 29.02 9.22
CA THR A 34 24.09 28.11 8.67
C THR A 34 24.64 28.67 7.37
N TYR A 35 25.95 28.60 7.21
CA TYR A 35 26.67 29.10 6.03
C TYR A 35 26.15 28.43 4.75
N SER A 36 25.65 29.19 3.78
CA SER A 36 25.38 28.70 2.43
C SER A 36 25.77 29.77 1.42
N ASP A 37 26.91 29.55 0.76
CA ASP A 37 27.24 30.21 -0.49
C ASP A 37 26.09 29.93 -1.50
N PRO A 38 25.40 30.96 -2.04
CA PRO A 38 24.29 30.77 -2.98
C PRO A 38 24.76 30.33 -4.38
N THR A 39 26.06 30.14 -4.59
CA THR A 39 26.61 29.69 -5.87
C THR A 39 26.25 28.21 -6.11
N LEU A 40 25.34 27.96 -7.06
CA LEU A 40 25.03 26.61 -7.54
C LEU A 40 26.27 25.97 -8.17
N ILE A 41 26.92 25.05 -7.46
CA ILE A 41 28.03 24.25 -8.00
C ILE A 41 27.45 23.01 -8.70
N GLY A 42 27.73 22.85 -9.99
CA GLY A 42 27.28 21.71 -10.79
C GLY A 42 25.77 21.69 -11.07
N PRO A 43 25.15 22.79 -11.55
CA PRO A 43 23.76 22.73 -11.97
C PRO A 43 23.65 21.73 -13.12
N VAL A 44 22.91 20.65 -12.88
CA VAL A 44 22.50 19.73 -13.94
C VAL A 44 21.25 20.32 -14.55
N PRO A 45 21.29 20.88 -15.78
CA PRO A 45 20.08 21.29 -16.47
C PRO A 45 19.30 20.02 -16.80
N TRP A 46 18.23 19.77 -16.06
CA TRP A 46 17.24 18.80 -16.50
C TRP A 46 16.54 19.42 -17.71
N ASN A 47 16.68 18.77 -18.88
CA ASN A 47 15.97 19.16 -20.10
C ASN A 47 14.48 18.90 -19.91
N VAL A 48 13.80 19.81 -19.23
CA VAL A 48 12.36 20.00 -19.38
C VAL A 48 12.24 20.90 -20.61
N GLU A 49 11.50 20.46 -21.64
CA GLU A 49 11.17 21.38 -22.72
C GLU A 49 10.50 22.61 -22.09
N ARG A 50 11.08 23.75 -22.45
CA ARG A 50 10.75 25.04 -21.91
C ARG A 50 9.29 25.34 -22.28
N ALA A 51 8.44 25.77 -21.33
CA ALA A 51 7.00 25.96 -21.57
C ALA A 51 6.69 26.92 -22.75
N ASP A 52 7.65 27.76 -23.12
CA ASP A 52 7.67 28.62 -24.31
C ASP A 52 7.76 27.87 -25.66
N VAL A 53 8.28 26.63 -25.67
CA VAL A 53 8.42 25.80 -26.87
C VAL A 53 7.16 24.99 -27.17
N ALA A 54 6.38 24.64 -26.14
CA ALA A 54 5.14 23.87 -26.28
C ALA A 54 4.04 24.39 -25.33
N PRO A 55 3.53 25.63 -25.55
CA PRO A 55 2.66 26.32 -24.59
C PRO A 55 1.33 25.62 -24.30
N THR A 56 0.92 24.67 -25.15
CA THR A 56 -0.31 23.89 -25.01
C THR A 56 -0.07 22.41 -24.68
N GLN A 57 1.18 21.98 -24.42
CA GLN A 57 1.52 20.56 -24.28
C GLN A 57 0.75 19.85 -23.16
N LEU A 58 0.34 20.58 -22.12
CA LEU A 58 -0.45 20.09 -20.99
C LEU A 58 -1.91 20.56 -21.00
N MET A 59 -2.37 21.19 -22.09
CA MET A 59 -3.74 21.69 -22.24
C MET A 59 -4.63 20.62 -22.88
N LEU A 60 -5.89 20.57 -22.44
CA LEU A 60 -6.93 19.85 -23.14
C LEU A 60 -7.23 20.55 -24.46
N THR A 61 -7.46 19.79 -25.53
CA THR A 61 -7.99 20.35 -26.80
C THR A 61 -9.41 20.87 -26.59
N ASP A 62 -9.88 21.78 -27.43
CA ASP A 62 -11.23 22.35 -27.33
C ASP A 62 -12.32 21.25 -27.30
N ASP A 63 -12.22 20.26 -28.20
CA ASP A 63 -13.11 19.08 -28.22
C ASP A 63 -13.08 18.30 -26.90
N MET A 64 -11.91 18.15 -26.27
CA MET A 64 -11.80 17.47 -24.99
C MET A 64 -12.44 18.29 -23.88
N GLN A 65 -12.25 19.60 -23.87
CA GLN A 65 -12.86 20.51 -22.90
C GLN A 65 -14.39 20.44 -23.01
N GLU A 66 -14.94 20.47 -24.22
CA GLU A 66 -16.38 20.34 -24.44
C GLU A 66 -16.95 19.02 -23.88
N ILE A 67 -16.25 17.90 -24.09
CA ILE A 67 -16.65 16.60 -23.52
C ILE A 67 -16.54 16.59 -21.98
N GLN A 68 -15.50 17.21 -21.41
CA GLN A 68 -15.37 17.32 -19.95
C GLN A 68 -16.51 18.14 -19.34
N TYR A 69 -16.87 19.26 -19.97
CA TYR A 69 -17.88 20.19 -19.48
C TYR A 69 -19.33 19.70 -19.69
N SER A 70 -19.59 18.89 -20.71
CA SER A 70 -20.90 18.29 -20.96
C SER A 70 -21.25 17.10 -20.05
N GLY A 71 -20.28 16.56 -19.30
CA GLY A 71 -20.42 15.37 -18.45
C GLY A 71 -21.20 15.52 -17.13
N GLY A 72 -22.11 16.49 -17.06
CA GLY A 72 -22.95 16.78 -15.90
C GLY A 72 -22.26 17.57 -14.77
N THR A 73 -23.02 17.93 -13.75
CA THR A 73 -22.54 18.68 -12.57
C THR A 73 -22.03 17.77 -11.45
N TRP A 74 -21.28 18.34 -10.50
CA TRP A 74 -20.79 17.58 -9.33
C TRP A 74 -21.94 17.02 -8.47
N SER A 75 -23.01 17.79 -8.30
CA SER A 75 -24.21 17.39 -7.54
C SER A 75 -25.02 16.31 -8.23
N GLU A 76 -24.99 16.24 -9.55
CA GLU A 76 -25.62 15.13 -10.31
C GLU A 76 -24.88 13.81 -10.08
N ARG A 77 -23.54 13.86 -9.97
CA ARG A 77 -22.72 12.66 -9.69
C ARG A 77 -22.78 12.22 -8.24
N PHE A 78 -22.88 13.19 -7.32
CA PHE A 78 -22.88 12.94 -5.87
C PHE A 78 -23.99 13.72 -5.16
N ASP A 79 -25.16 13.07 -5.06
CA ASP A 79 -26.30 13.62 -4.33
C ASP A 79 -26.04 13.58 -2.81
N ARG A 80 -25.80 14.76 -2.23
CA ARG A 80 -25.56 14.97 -0.79
C ARG A 80 -26.79 14.65 0.08
N THR A 81 -27.98 14.66 -0.51
CA THR A 81 -29.24 14.42 0.19
C THR A 81 -29.68 12.95 0.14
N SER A 82 -29.04 12.14 -0.70
CA SER A 82 -29.32 10.72 -0.81
C SER A 82 -29.13 9.98 0.53
N ILE A 83 -29.88 8.89 0.72
CA ILE A 83 -29.81 8.09 1.93
C ILE A 83 -28.40 7.51 2.17
N ILE A 84 -27.67 7.19 1.10
CA ILE A 84 -26.29 6.70 1.17
C ILE A 84 -25.35 7.76 1.73
N ASN A 85 -25.59 9.05 1.47
CA ASN A 85 -24.72 10.15 1.92
C ASN A 85 -25.19 10.82 3.23
N THR A 86 -26.39 10.49 3.71
CA THR A 86 -26.95 11.04 4.96
C THR A 86 -26.91 10.05 6.13
N GLN A 87 -26.78 8.75 5.88
CA GLN A 87 -26.80 7.70 6.90
C GLN A 87 -25.45 6.94 6.95
N PRO A 88 -24.52 7.29 7.86
CA PRO A 88 -23.16 6.74 7.86
C PRO A 88 -23.08 5.21 7.91
N LEU A 89 -23.95 4.57 8.72
CA LEU A 89 -23.97 3.10 8.81
C LEU A 89 -24.39 2.46 7.49
N LEU A 90 -25.38 3.05 6.80
CA LEU A 90 -25.78 2.60 5.48
C LEU A 90 -24.68 2.85 4.45
N THR A 91 -23.94 3.97 4.54
CA THR A 91 -22.79 4.25 3.69
C THR A 91 -21.74 3.14 3.79
N VAL A 92 -21.34 2.79 5.03
CA VAL A 92 -20.34 1.75 5.29
C VAL A 92 -20.83 0.39 4.77
N ALA A 93 -22.09 0.03 5.05
CA ALA A 93 -22.68 -1.22 4.60
C ALA A 93 -22.79 -1.30 3.07
N ALA A 94 -23.31 -0.25 2.42
CA ALA A 94 -23.44 -0.18 0.97
C ALA A 94 -22.07 -0.20 0.29
N TRP A 95 -21.09 0.51 0.83
CA TRP A 95 -19.71 0.46 0.36
C TRP A 95 -19.16 -0.95 0.42
N TRP A 96 -19.22 -1.61 1.58
CA TRP A 96 -18.71 -2.97 1.72
C TRP A 96 -19.42 -3.96 0.79
N LEU A 97 -20.74 -3.88 0.69
CA LEU A 97 -21.52 -4.69 -0.25
C LEU A 97 -21.12 -4.46 -1.70
N SER A 98 -20.75 -3.22 -2.09
CA SER A 98 -20.22 -2.95 -3.43
C SER A 98 -18.89 -3.66 -3.67
N ILE A 99 -17.96 -3.64 -2.70
CA ILE A 99 -16.67 -4.36 -2.80
C ILE A 99 -16.91 -5.87 -2.96
N MET A 100 -17.89 -6.43 -2.24
CA MET A 100 -18.32 -7.82 -2.40
C MET A 100 -18.89 -8.09 -3.79
N ALA A 101 -19.71 -7.19 -4.33
CA ALA A 101 -20.30 -7.31 -5.66
C ALA A 101 -19.23 -7.30 -6.76
N PHE A 102 -18.21 -6.44 -6.68
CA PHE A 102 -17.03 -6.51 -7.56
C PHE A 102 -16.33 -7.87 -7.44
N GLY A 103 -16.14 -8.36 -6.21
CA GLY A 103 -15.52 -9.65 -5.95
C GLY A 103 -16.24 -10.83 -6.59
N TRP A 104 -17.55 -10.93 -6.39
CA TRP A 104 -18.35 -12.01 -6.98
C TRP A 104 -18.46 -11.92 -8.50
N ALA A 105 -18.45 -10.71 -9.07
CA ALA A 105 -18.38 -10.51 -10.51
C ALA A 105 -17.05 -10.96 -11.12
N ALA A 106 -15.95 -11.02 -10.35
CA ALA A 106 -14.66 -11.50 -10.85
C ALA A 106 -14.34 -12.97 -10.48
N PHE A 107 -14.91 -13.49 -9.39
CA PHE A 107 -14.52 -14.80 -8.86
C PHE A 107 -14.68 -15.96 -9.85
N PRO A 108 -15.79 -16.14 -10.59
CA PRO A 108 -15.90 -17.25 -11.55
C PRO A 108 -14.83 -17.24 -12.64
N LEU A 109 -14.38 -16.05 -13.07
CA LEU A 109 -13.28 -15.92 -14.02
C LEU A 109 -11.96 -16.36 -13.38
N LEU A 110 -11.64 -15.83 -12.19
CA LEU A 110 -10.43 -16.23 -11.46
C LEU A 110 -10.43 -17.71 -11.10
N PHE A 111 -11.59 -18.30 -10.83
CA PHE A 111 -11.73 -19.72 -10.51
C PHE A 111 -11.19 -20.63 -11.62
N VAL A 112 -11.39 -20.21 -12.88
CA VAL A 112 -10.90 -20.90 -14.07
C VAL A 112 -9.46 -20.50 -14.41
N LEU A 113 -9.10 -19.22 -14.21
CA LEU A 113 -7.78 -18.69 -14.59
C LEU A 113 -6.67 -19.03 -13.59
N ALA A 114 -7.02 -19.17 -12.30
CA ALA A 114 -6.09 -19.40 -11.20
C ALA A 114 -6.26 -20.77 -10.50
N PRO A 115 -6.27 -21.91 -11.23
CA PRO A 115 -6.46 -23.24 -10.62
C PRO A 115 -5.31 -23.69 -9.71
N GLY A 116 -4.14 -23.06 -9.80
CA GLY A 116 -2.96 -23.32 -8.96
C GLY A 116 -3.04 -22.67 -7.57
N LEU A 117 -3.91 -21.68 -7.37
CA LEU A 117 -4.16 -21.09 -6.06
C LEU A 117 -5.06 -21.97 -5.21
N ALA A 118 -4.78 -22.06 -3.90
CA ALA A 118 -5.50 -22.96 -3.01
C ALA A 118 -6.97 -22.53 -2.77
N ASP A 119 -7.24 -21.23 -2.91
CA ASP A 119 -8.55 -20.60 -2.81
C ASP A 119 -9.16 -20.28 -4.19
N ARG A 120 -8.50 -20.69 -5.30
CA ARG A 120 -8.92 -20.40 -6.67
C ARG A 120 -9.04 -18.90 -6.99
N GLY A 121 -8.26 -18.06 -6.30
CA GLY A 121 -8.24 -16.61 -6.49
C GLY A 121 -9.37 -15.85 -5.78
N TYR A 122 -10.11 -16.49 -4.89
CA TYR A 122 -11.23 -15.86 -4.17
C TYR A 122 -10.82 -14.65 -3.33
N ALA A 123 -9.67 -14.72 -2.63
CA ALA A 123 -9.13 -13.61 -1.83
C ALA A 123 -8.84 -12.36 -2.68
N LEU A 124 -8.39 -12.55 -3.92
CA LEU A 124 -8.03 -11.47 -4.83
C LEU A 124 -9.22 -10.95 -5.63
N ALA A 125 -10.35 -11.67 -5.62
CA ALA A 125 -11.47 -11.40 -6.49
C ALA A 125 -12.03 -9.99 -6.30
N LYS A 126 -12.10 -9.51 -5.05
CA LYS A 126 -12.57 -8.15 -4.72
C LYS A 126 -11.74 -7.09 -5.44
N PHE A 127 -10.42 -7.17 -5.33
CA PHE A 127 -9.53 -6.23 -6.01
C PHE A 127 -9.56 -6.41 -7.53
N ALA A 128 -9.51 -7.65 -8.03
CA ALA A 128 -9.55 -7.92 -9.47
C ALA A 128 -10.84 -7.40 -10.13
N GLY A 129 -11.99 -7.53 -9.46
CA GLY A 129 -13.25 -6.99 -9.95
C GLY A 129 -13.24 -5.47 -10.06
N ILE A 130 -12.73 -4.78 -9.03
CA ILE A 130 -12.56 -3.33 -9.07
C ILE A 130 -11.60 -2.94 -10.20
N LEU A 131 -10.45 -3.60 -10.29
CA LEU A 131 -9.43 -3.34 -11.30
C LEU A 131 -9.96 -3.51 -12.72
N LEU A 132 -10.70 -4.60 -13.00
CA LEU A 132 -11.24 -4.87 -14.33
C LEU A 132 -12.29 -3.83 -14.74
N VAL A 133 -13.21 -3.46 -13.84
CA VAL A 133 -14.22 -2.44 -14.14
C VAL A 133 -13.57 -1.07 -14.31
N ALA A 134 -12.64 -0.70 -13.42
CA ALA A 134 -11.88 0.53 -13.51
C ALA A 134 -11.07 0.60 -14.82
N TRP A 135 -10.39 -0.48 -15.19
CA TRP A 135 -9.58 -0.55 -16.40
C TRP A 135 -10.42 -0.42 -17.67
N VAL A 136 -11.55 -1.16 -17.78
CA VAL A 136 -12.44 -1.05 -18.94
C VAL A 136 -13.04 0.36 -19.04
N GLY A 137 -13.47 0.93 -17.91
CA GLY A 137 -14.03 2.29 -17.87
C GLY A 137 -13.01 3.34 -18.30
N TRP A 138 -11.79 3.26 -17.76
CA TRP A 138 -10.69 4.15 -18.12
C TRP A 138 -10.22 3.97 -19.56
N PHE A 139 -10.12 2.75 -20.05
CA PHE A 139 -9.70 2.48 -21.43
C PHE A 139 -10.70 3.04 -22.43
N ALA A 140 -12.01 2.81 -22.20
CA ALA A 140 -13.08 3.37 -23.04
C ALA A 140 -13.08 4.91 -22.99
N ALA A 141 -12.94 5.50 -21.80
CA ALA A 141 -12.91 6.95 -21.61
C ALA A 141 -11.63 7.61 -22.17
N SER A 142 -10.51 6.90 -22.20
CA SER A 142 -9.29 7.32 -22.90
C SER A 142 -9.49 7.29 -24.41
N ALA A 143 -10.27 6.33 -24.92
CA ALA A 143 -10.71 6.26 -26.31
C ALA A 143 -11.87 7.22 -26.66
N ARG A 144 -12.14 8.22 -25.81
CA ARG A 144 -13.21 9.24 -25.96
C ARG A 144 -14.64 8.70 -25.87
N VAL A 145 -14.84 7.48 -25.36
CA VAL A 145 -16.18 6.95 -25.06
C VAL A 145 -16.52 7.26 -23.59
N PRO A 146 -17.56 8.07 -23.29
CA PRO A 146 -17.81 8.61 -21.96
C PRO A 146 -18.42 7.60 -20.98
N LEU A 147 -17.78 6.44 -20.79
CA LEU A 147 -18.21 5.38 -19.85
C LEU A 147 -17.71 5.60 -18.42
N TRP A 148 -16.89 6.62 -18.17
CA TRP A 148 -16.45 6.99 -16.82
C TRP A 148 -17.52 7.81 -16.08
N SER A 149 -18.62 7.13 -15.77
CA SER A 149 -19.80 7.67 -15.09
C SER A 149 -20.42 6.59 -14.19
N PRO A 150 -21.30 6.95 -13.24
CA PRO A 150 -22.01 5.97 -12.41
C PRO A 150 -22.75 4.91 -13.24
N GLU A 151 -23.44 5.31 -14.32
CA GLU A 151 -24.18 4.42 -15.22
C GLU A 151 -23.25 3.56 -16.04
N GLY A 152 -22.18 4.15 -16.60
CA GLY A 152 -21.20 3.44 -17.43
C GLY A 152 -20.47 2.36 -16.64
N LEU A 153 -20.02 2.66 -15.42
CA LEU A 153 -19.36 1.68 -14.56
C LEU A 153 -20.30 0.57 -14.08
N ARG A 154 -21.57 0.89 -13.80
CA ARG A 154 -22.60 -0.13 -13.52
C ARG A 154 -22.84 -1.03 -14.73
N ALA A 155 -22.91 -0.48 -15.94
CA ALA A 155 -23.06 -1.25 -17.18
C ALA A 155 -21.86 -2.17 -17.43
N ILE A 156 -20.62 -1.67 -17.24
CA ILE A 156 -19.39 -2.47 -17.33
C ILE A 156 -19.41 -3.60 -16.29
N TRP A 157 -19.78 -3.31 -15.05
CA TRP A 157 -19.92 -4.32 -14.01
C TRP A 157 -20.97 -5.38 -14.36
N VAL A 158 -22.12 -4.99 -14.91
CA VAL A 158 -23.14 -5.93 -15.39
C VAL A 158 -22.57 -6.82 -16.51
N GLY A 159 -21.84 -6.24 -17.46
CA GLY A 159 -21.15 -7.00 -18.50
C GLY A 159 -20.18 -8.05 -17.92
N LEU A 160 -19.35 -7.64 -16.97
CA LEU A 160 -18.45 -8.54 -16.24
C LEU A 160 -19.22 -9.64 -15.50
N ALA A 161 -20.30 -9.29 -14.80
CA ALA A 161 -21.14 -10.23 -14.06
C ALA A 161 -21.82 -11.24 -14.99
N LEU A 162 -22.28 -10.83 -16.17
CA LEU A 162 -22.87 -11.73 -17.18
C LEU A 162 -21.83 -12.71 -17.74
N ILE A 163 -20.63 -12.23 -18.07
CA ILE A 163 -19.52 -13.10 -18.50
C ILE A 163 -19.20 -14.11 -17.40
N SER A 164 -19.06 -13.65 -16.16
CA SER A 164 -18.79 -14.51 -15.01
C SER A 164 -19.93 -15.49 -14.72
N LEU A 165 -21.19 -15.12 -14.95
CA LEU A 165 -22.32 -16.02 -14.83
C LEU A 165 -22.24 -17.14 -15.87
N VAL A 166 -21.93 -16.83 -17.13
CA VAL A 166 -21.73 -17.85 -18.18
C VAL A 166 -20.59 -18.80 -17.79
N VAL A 167 -19.48 -18.28 -17.28
CA VAL A 167 -18.34 -19.09 -16.81
C VAL A 167 -18.73 -19.96 -15.62
N ALA A 168 -19.48 -19.42 -14.66
CA ALA A 168 -19.98 -20.14 -13.49
C ALA A 168 -20.94 -21.27 -13.90
N ILE A 169 -21.86 -21.03 -14.83
CA ILE A 169 -22.82 -22.04 -15.33
C ILE A 169 -22.07 -23.18 -16.04
N ARG A 170 -21.10 -22.84 -16.91
CA ARG A 170 -20.27 -23.84 -17.62
C ARG A 170 -19.45 -24.71 -16.66
N ASN A 171 -19.02 -24.14 -15.53
CA ASN A 171 -18.19 -24.82 -14.53
C ASN A 171 -18.96 -25.18 -13.24
N ARG A 172 -20.30 -25.19 -13.27
CA ARG A 172 -21.15 -25.27 -12.06
C ARG A 172 -20.86 -26.46 -11.17
N VAL A 173 -20.58 -27.62 -11.77
CA VAL A 173 -20.30 -28.86 -11.03
C VAL A 173 -19.01 -28.71 -10.23
N THR A 174 -17.94 -28.28 -10.89
CA THR A 174 -16.62 -28.08 -10.30
C THR A 174 -16.62 -26.94 -9.28
N LEU A 175 -17.31 -25.84 -9.58
CA LEU A 175 -17.43 -24.68 -8.71
C LEU A 175 -18.19 -25.02 -7.42
N LEU A 176 -19.35 -25.66 -7.53
CA LEU A 176 -20.14 -26.05 -6.35
C LEU A 176 -19.43 -27.12 -5.53
N ALA A 177 -18.73 -28.07 -6.17
CA ALA A 177 -17.91 -29.05 -5.46
C ALA A 177 -16.78 -28.37 -4.69
N PHE A 178 -16.10 -27.39 -5.29
CA PHE A 178 -15.06 -26.61 -4.63
C PHE A 178 -15.61 -25.81 -3.45
N ILE A 179 -16.72 -25.08 -3.62
CA ILE A 179 -17.35 -24.31 -2.55
C ILE A 179 -17.71 -25.25 -1.39
N ARG A 180 -18.35 -26.40 -1.65
CA ARG A 180 -18.66 -27.37 -0.59
C ARG A 180 -17.41 -27.94 0.10
N ALA A 181 -16.33 -28.16 -0.64
CA ALA A 181 -15.09 -28.69 -0.07
C ALA A 181 -14.28 -27.64 0.71
N ARG A 182 -14.38 -26.35 0.34
CA ARG A 182 -13.52 -25.27 0.83
C ARG A 182 -14.29 -24.12 1.50
N TRP A 183 -15.59 -24.28 1.83
CA TRP A 183 -16.42 -23.21 2.39
C TRP A 183 -15.82 -22.57 3.65
N ARG A 184 -15.11 -23.34 4.48
CA ARG A 184 -14.43 -22.82 5.69
C ARG A 184 -13.30 -21.86 5.35
N LEU A 185 -12.57 -22.13 4.27
CA LEU A 185 -11.53 -21.23 3.75
C LEU A 185 -12.16 -19.96 3.18
N LEU A 186 -13.24 -20.10 2.38
CA LEU A 186 -13.95 -18.94 1.83
C LEU A 186 -14.53 -18.06 2.94
N LEU A 187 -15.12 -18.67 3.97
CA LEU A 187 -15.64 -17.98 5.14
C LEU A 187 -14.52 -17.32 5.96
N ALA A 188 -13.37 -17.97 6.12
CA ALA A 188 -12.21 -17.38 6.77
C ALA A 188 -11.69 -16.16 5.99
N ILE A 189 -11.61 -16.26 4.66
CA ILE A 189 -11.22 -15.14 3.79
C ILE A 189 -12.20 -13.97 3.97
N GLU A 190 -13.50 -14.21 3.94
CA GLU A 190 -14.50 -13.16 4.16
C GLU A 190 -14.42 -12.55 5.56
N GLY A 191 -14.38 -13.40 6.59
CA GLY A 191 -14.30 -12.96 7.97
C GLY A 191 -13.06 -12.13 8.25
N LEU A 192 -11.89 -12.54 7.72
CA LEU A 192 -10.64 -11.79 7.88
C LEU A 192 -10.67 -10.48 7.10
N THR A 193 -11.17 -10.48 5.85
CA THR A 193 -11.23 -9.25 5.05
C THR A 193 -12.17 -8.23 5.70
N LEU A 194 -13.35 -8.67 6.16
CA LEU A 194 -14.29 -7.82 6.88
C LEU A 194 -13.72 -7.33 8.22
N LEU A 195 -13.06 -8.20 8.98
CA LEU A 195 -12.42 -7.82 10.24
C LEU A 195 -11.37 -6.73 10.02
N LEU A 196 -10.47 -6.91 9.05
CA LEU A 196 -9.46 -5.89 8.72
C LEU A 196 -10.10 -4.58 8.29
N PHE A 197 -11.13 -4.64 7.46
CA PHE A 197 -11.87 -3.45 7.03
C PHE A 197 -12.50 -2.72 8.22
N LEU A 198 -13.22 -3.42 9.11
CA LEU A 198 -13.88 -2.81 10.27
C LEU A 198 -12.89 -2.27 11.30
N VAL A 199 -11.80 -2.99 11.56
CA VAL A 199 -10.70 -2.51 12.42
C VAL A 199 -10.16 -1.19 11.89
N TRP A 200 -9.92 -1.10 10.58
CA TRP A 200 -9.36 0.12 9.99
C TRP A 200 -10.37 1.25 9.86
N VAL A 201 -11.66 0.95 9.65
CA VAL A 201 -12.74 1.94 9.81
C VAL A 201 -12.71 2.51 11.23
N GLY A 202 -12.55 1.66 12.26
CA GLY A 202 -12.37 2.09 13.65
C GLY A 202 -11.20 3.07 13.83
N VAL A 203 -10.06 2.80 13.19
CA VAL A 203 -8.90 3.71 13.19
C VAL A 203 -9.26 5.04 12.53
N ARG A 204 -9.87 5.03 11.33
CA ARG A 204 -10.28 6.25 10.62
C ARG A 204 -11.32 7.06 11.38
N LEU A 205 -12.18 6.44 12.18
CA LEU A 205 -13.13 7.18 13.03
C LEU A 205 -12.44 8.00 14.12
N THR A 206 -11.19 7.68 14.50
CA THR A 206 -10.43 8.48 15.47
C THR A 206 -9.83 9.74 14.85
N ASN A 207 -9.55 9.73 13.54
CA ASN A 207 -9.06 10.88 12.78
C ASN A 207 -9.53 10.81 11.31
N PRO A 208 -10.78 11.21 11.03
CA PRO A 208 -11.36 11.13 9.69
C PRO A 208 -10.92 12.28 8.77
N ASP A 209 -10.24 13.29 9.31
CA ASP A 209 -9.86 14.49 8.59
C ASP A 209 -8.86 14.17 7.47
N LEU A 210 -9.02 14.88 6.36
CA LEU A 210 -8.15 14.80 5.17
C LEU A 210 -7.03 15.87 5.21
N TRP A 211 -6.78 16.42 6.40
CA TRP A 211 -5.74 17.42 6.65
C TRP A 211 -5.35 17.38 8.13
N THR A 212 -4.06 17.57 8.40
CA THR A 212 -3.57 17.73 9.78
C THR A 212 -2.51 18.83 9.83
N THR A 213 -2.72 19.86 10.66
CA THR A 213 -1.83 21.04 10.73
C THR A 213 -0.43 20.75 11.25
N GLY A 214 -0.25 19.76 12.15
CA GLY A 214 1.03 19.45 12.79
C GLY A 214 1.85 18.33 12.14
N PHE A 215 1.21 17.46 11.34
CA PHE A 215 1.88 16.34 10.67
C PHE A 215 2.02 16.55 9.16
N GLY A 216 1.46 17.64 8.62
CA GLY A 216 1.48 17.94 7.20
C GLY A 216 0.87 16.82 6.34
N GLY A 217 1.31 16.75 5.09
CA GLY A 217 1.11 15.58 4.23
C GLY A 217 0.43 15.85 2.91
N GLU A 218 0.33 14.78 2.12
CA GLU A 218 -0.09 14.82 0.72
C GLU A 218 -1.60 14.64 0.52
N LYS A 219 -2.35 14.36 1.60
CA LYS A 219 -3.81 14.14 1.55
C LYS A 219 -4.61 15.21 0.78
N PRO A 220 -4.36 16.53 0.93
CA PRO A 220 -5.10 17.51 0.13
C PRO A 220 -4.80 17.41 -1.37
N MET A 221 -3.56 17.05 -1.70
CA MET A 221 -3.13 16.83 -3.07
C MET A 221 -3.74 15.54 -3.64
N ASP A 222 -3.66 14.42 -2.92
CA ASP A 222 -4.34 13.19 -3.29
C ASP A 222 -5.85 13.37 -3.45
N TYR A 223 -6.48 14.09 -2.52
CA TYR A 223 -7.91 14.36 -2.57
C TYR A 223 -8.28 15.22 -3.78
N ALA A 224 -7.45 16.19 -4.14
CA ALA A 224 -7.65 16.98 -5.35
C ALA A 224 -7.47 16.14 -6.63
N TYR A 225 -6.43 15.32 -6.75
CA TYR A 225 -6.28 14.37 -7.87
C TYR A 225 -7.45 13.40 -7.97
N PHE A 226 -7.86 12.84 -6.84
CA PHE A 226 -9.00 11.94 -6.76
C PHE A 226 -10.28 12.63 -7.27
N ASN A 227 -10.56 13.85 -6.82
CA ASN A 227 -11.71 14.63 -7.32
C ASN A 227 -11.58 14.96 -8.82
N GLY A 228 -10.38 15.28 -9.32
CA GLY A 228 -10.11 15.49 -10.74
C GLY A 228 -10.47 14.26 -11.58
N VAL A 229 -10.05 13.07 -11.13
CA VAL A 229 -10.41 11.80 -11.76
C VAL A 229 -11.91 11.52 -11.71
N LEU A 230 -12.56 11.73 -10.56
CA LEU A 230 -14.01 11.52 -10.42
C LEU A 230 -14.86 12.50 -11.25
N ARG A 231 -14.38 13.74 -11.40
CA ARG A 231 -15.07 14.79 -12.17
C ARG A 231 -14.96 14.56 -13.67
N SER A 232 -13.87 13.95 -14.12
CA SER A 232 -13.59 13.75 -15.54
C SER A 232 -14.62 12.84 -16.19
N THR A 233 -14.81 13.00 -17.50
CA THR A 233 -15.68 12.18 -18.36
C THR A 233 -14.85 11.33 -19.31
N ILE A 234 -13.71 11.90 -19.75
CA ILE A 234 -12.70 11.27 -20.60
C ILE A 234 -11.32 11.44 -19.95
N PHE A 235 -10.34 10.68 -20.43
CA PHE A 235 -8.95 10.73 -19.94
C PHE A 235 -7.97 11.26 -21.01
N PRO A 236 -6.85 11.90 -20.63
CA PRO A 236 -6.36 12.17 -19.26
C PRO A 236 -7.31 13.09 -18.46
N PRO A 237 -7.30 12.97 -17.12
CA PRO A 237 -8.28 13.66 -16.29
C PRO A 237 -7.92 15.14 -16.15
N ILE A 238 -8.88 15.96 -15.76
CA ILE A 238 -8.66 17.39 -15.50
C ILE A 238 -7.61 17.59 -14.41
N ASP A 239 -6.75 18.59 -14.60
CA ASP A 239 -5.79 19.01 -13.57
C ASP A 239 -6.44 20.05 -12.63
N PRO A 240 -6.50 19.81 -11.31
CA PRO A 240 -7.14 20.76 -10.41
C PRO A 240 -6.23 21.93 -9.98
N TRP A 241 -4.96 21.97 -10.41
CA TRP A 241 -4.04 23.11 -10.24
C TRP A 241 -3.75 23.84 -11.55
N TYR A 242 -4.05 23.24 -12.71
CA TYR A 242 -3.82 23.84 -14.02
C TYR A 242 -5.12 23.90 -14.83
N ALA A 243 -5.78 25.06 -14.78
CA ALA A 243 -7.06 25.28 -15.46
C ALA A 243 -6.98 24.96 -16.96
N ASP A 244 -8.00 24.27 -17.47
CA ASP A 244 -8.08 23.73 -18.84
C ASP A 244 -6.95 22.75 -19.22
N GLY A 245 -6.10 22.39 -18.25
CA GLY A 245 -5.04 21.40 -18.36
C GLY A 245 -5.49 19.99 -18.01
N TYR A 246 -4.63 19.03 -18.33
CA TYR A 246 -4.78 17.65 -17.90
C TYR A 246 -3.69 17.23 -16.93
N LEU A 247 -4.04 16.33 -16.02
CA LEU A 247 -3.16 15.85 -14.98
C LEU A 247 -1.99 15.03 -15.56
N ASN A 248 -0.77 15.56 -15.43
CA ASN A 248 0.46 14.87 -15.82
C ASN A 248 1.13 14.18 -14.63
N TYR A 249 0.45 13.17 -14.08
CA TYR A 249 0.90 12.36 -12.95
C TYR A 249 0.39 10.92 -13.08
N TYR A 250 0.94 9.97 -12.31
CA TYR A 250 0.42 8.59 -12.30
C TYR A 250 -0.94 8.52 -11.58
N TYR A 251 -2.03 8.72 -12.34
CA TYR A 251 -3.37 8.87 -11.76
C TYR A 251 -4.20 7.58 -11.75
N PHE A 252 -3.73 6.48 -12.32
CA PHE A 252 -4.55 5.26 -12.48
C PHE A 252 -4.92 4.63 -11.13
N GLY A 253 -4.11 4.83 -10.08
CA GLY A 253 -4.50 4.46 -8.72
C GLY A 253 -5.84 5.09 -8.31
N PHE A 254 -6.03 6.39 -8.57
CA PHE A 254 -7.29 7.08 -8.32
C PHE A 254 -8.46 6.57 -9.17
N VAL A 255 -8.18 6.03 -10.36
CA VAL A 255 -9.19 5.37 -11.20
C VAL A 255 -9.65 4.06 -10.52
N ILE A 256 -8.73 3.25 -10.03
CA ILE A 256 -9.07 1.99 -9.33
C ILE A 256 -10.04 2.26 -8.18
N VAL A 257 -9.72 3.21 -7.30
CA VAL A 257 -10.54 3.54 -6.14
C VAL A 257 -11.72 4.47 -6.46
N GLY A 258 -11.69 5.14 -7.62
CA GLY A 258 -12.78 5.94 -8.15
C GLY A 258 -13.93 5.10 -8.67
N ALA A 259 -13.66 3.89 -9.17
CA ALA A 259 -14.70 2.99 -9.67
C ALA A 259 -15.77 2.64 -8.61
N PRO A 260 -15.44 2.13 -7.40
CA PRO A 260 -16.45 1.89 -6.37
C PRO A 260 -17.10 3.19 -5.86
N THR A 261 -16.38 4.31 -5.92
CA THR A 261 -16.90 5.63 -5.50
C THR A 261 -18.02 6.11 -6.43
N LEU A 262 -17.78 6.11 -7.74
CA LEU A 262 -18.82 6.44 -8.73
C LEU A 262 -19.93 5.39 -8.78
N PHE A 263 -19.59 4.11 -8.62
CA PHE A 263 -20.57 3.01 -8.62
C PHE A 263 -21.60 3.15 -7.48
N THR A 264 -21.16 3.62 -6.31
CA THR A 264 -22.02 3.79 -5.13
C THR A 264 -22.59 5.19 -4.98
N GLY A 265 -21.99 6.21 -5.61
CA GLY A 265 -22.38 7.62 -5.43
C GLY A 265 -22.04 8.18 -4.05
N VAL A 266 -21.14 7.51 -3.30
CA VAL A 266 -20.67 8.00 -1.99
C VAL A 266 -19.85 9.27 -2.19
N LEU A 267 -20.11 10.28 -1.35
CA LEU A 267 -19.37 11.54 -1.40
C LEU A 267 -17.85 11.30 -1.29
N PRO A 268 -17.02 11.95 -2.12
CA PRO A 268 -15.59 11.63 -2.18
C PRO A 268 -14.85 11.74 -0.85
N ALA A 269 -15.19 12.70 0.00
CA ALA A 269 -14.58 12.83 1.34
C ALA A 269 -14.87 11.60 2.23
N THR A 270 -16.08 11.06 2.15
CA THR A 270 -16.47 9.85 2.87
C THR A 270 -15.89 8.61 2.19
N ALA A 271 -15.91 8.56 0.86
CA ALA A 271 -15.32 7.46 0.09
C ALA A 271 -13.83 7.32 0.39
N TYR A 272 -13.07 8.41 0.45
CA TYR A 272 -11.65 8.41 0.83
C TYR A 272 -11.42 7.69 2.17
N ASN A 273 -12.28 7.97 3.16
CA ASN A 273 -12.25 7.33 4.47
C ASN A 273 -12.63 5.84 4.46
N LEU A 274 -13.28 5.34 3.40
CA LEU A 274 -13.63 3.92 3.21
C LEU A 274 -12.65 3.21 2.26
N ILE A 275 -12.01 3.94 1.37
CA ILE A 275 -10.97 3.46 0.45
C ILE A 275 -9.75 2.99 1.26
N VAL A 276 -9.27 3.79 2.21
CA VAL A 276 -8.10 3.45 3.03
C VAL A 276 -8.31 2.09 3.76
N PRO A 277 -9.42 1.87 4.50
CA PRO A 277 -9.75 0.55 5.06
C PRO A 277 -9.90 -0.57 4.03
N THR A 278 -10.44 -0.26 2.86
CA THR A 278 -10.60 -1.26 1.78
C THR A 278 -9.25 -1.74 1.29
N LEU A 279 -8.33 -0.83 0.99
CA LEU A 279 -6.98 -1.16 0.54
C LEU A 279 -6.20 -1.89 1.63
N TYR A 280 -6.33 -1.47 2.90
CA TYR A 280 -5.76 -2.17 4.05
C TYR A 280 -6.19 -3.65 4.09
N ALA A 281 -7.49 -3.89 3.98
CA ALA A 281 -8.06 -5.24 4.01
C ALA A 281 -7.63 -6.08 2.79
N LEU A 282 -7.62 -5.48 1.59
CA LEU A 282 -7.23 -6.15 0.35
C LEU A 282 -5.74 -6.49 0.32
N THR A 283 -4.88 -5.65 0.86
CA THR A 283 -3.45 -5.95 1.03
C THR A 283 -3.23 -7.08 2.03
N GLY A 284 -3.87 -7.01 3.19
CA GLY A 284 -3.76 -8.07 4.20
C GLY A 284 -4.22 -9.43 3.69
N ILE A 285 -5.38 -9.49 3.03
CA ILE A 285 -5.91 -10.76 2.50
C ILE A 285 -5.15 -11.26 1.27
N GLY A 286 -4.57 -10.37 0.46
CA GLY A 286 -3.68 -10.76 -0.64
C GLY A 286 -2.41 -11.43 -0.11
N ALA A 287 -1.79 -10.88 0.95
CA ALA A 287 -0.63 -11.48 1.60
C ALA A 287 -0.97 -12.85 2.21
N PHE A 288 -2.14 -12.98 2.85
CA PHE A 288 -2.67 -14.26 3.31
C PHE A 288 -2.77 -15.28 2.18
N ALA A 289 -3.33 -14.89 1.03
CA ALA A 289 -3.58 -15.78 -0.10
C ALA A 289 -2.28 -16.34 -0.72
N VAL A 290 -1.25 -15.49 -0.85
CA VAL A 290 0.09 -15.90 -1.34
C VAL A 290 0.66 -17.00 -0.44
N ALA A 291 0.83 -16.71 0.85
CA ALA A 291 1.46 -17.64 1.78
C ALA A 291 0.63 -18.91 2.01
N PHE A 292 -0.69 -18.77 2.11
CA PHE A 292 -1.61 -19.90 2.25
C PHE A 292 -1.52 -20.85 1.04
N SER A 293 -1.44 -20.31 -0.17
CA SER A 293 -1.35 -21.11 -1.40
C SER A 293 0.00 -21.83 -1.51
N ILE A 294 1.10 -21.14 -1.24
CA ILE A 294 2.46 -21.72 -1.24
C ILE A 294 2.55 -22.89 -0.26
N ILE A 295 2.15 -22.69 1.00
CA ILE A 295 2.26 -23.74 2.02
C ILE A 295 1.26 -24.87 1.77
N SER A 296 0.08 -24.59 1.23
CA SER A 296 -0.87 -25.65 0.82
C SER A 296 -0.29 -26.56 -0.26
N ALA A 297 0.42 -26.00 -1.25
CA ALA A 297 1.06 -26.78 -2.31
C ALA A 297 2.22 -27.63 -1.76
N VAL A 298 3.08 -27.04 -0.92
CA VAL A 298 4.21 -27.73 -0.28
C VAL A 298 3.75 -28.85 0.64
N ALA A 299 2.70 -28.61 1.45
CA ALA A 299 2.10 -29.61 2.33
C ALA A 299 1.56 -30.83 1.58
N THR A 300 0.99 -30.62 0.38
CA THR A 300 0.51 -31.71 -0.47
C THR A 300 1.68 -32.53 -1.05
N SER A 301 2.81 -31.89 -1.36
CA SER A 301 4.00 -32.56 -1.90
C SER A 301 4.81 -33.34 -0.85
N ILE A 302 4.84 -32.86 0.41
CA ILE A 302 5.65 -33.45 1.49
C ILE A 302 4.87 -34.49 2.31
N ARG A 303 3.56 -34.67 2.07
CA ARG A 303 2.73 -35.69 2.73
C ARG A 303 3.24 -37.14 2.57
N ASN A 304 4.24 -37.36 1.70
CA ASN A 304 5.01 -38.61 1.58
C ASN A 304 6.23 -38.72 2.54
N GLY A 305 6.42 -37.79 3.49
CA GLY A 305 7.56 -37.77 4.42
C GLY A 305 7.20 -37.32 5.85
N LYS A 306 8.00 -37.75 6.83
CA LYS A 306 7.79 -37.56 8.29
C LYS A 306 7.94 -36.12 8.82
N ARG A 307 8.06 -35.09 7.97
CA ARG A 307 8.25 -33.69 8.43
C ARG A 307 6.91 -32.98 8.64
N ARG A 308 6.66 -32.49 9.85
CA ARG A 308 5.53 -31.60 10.17
C ARG A 308 5.78 -30.23 9.55
N LEU A 309 5.00 -29.88 8.54
CA LEU A 309 4.98 -28.52 8.00
C LEU A 309 4.06 -27.62 8.84
N PRO A 310 4.33 -26.30 8.88
CA PRO A 310 3.42 -25.33 9.49
C PRO A 310 2.05 -25.34 8.78
N SER A 311 0.98 -25.09 9.54
CA SER A 311 -0.37 -24.99 9.01
C SER A 311 -0.47 -23.89 7.94
N PRO A 312 -1.12 -24.12 6.77
CA PRO A 312 -1.34 -23.08 5.78
C PRO A 312 -2.05 -21.85 6.34
N TYR A 313 -2.97 -22.02 7.29
CA TYR A 313 -3.64 -20.92 7.98
C TYR A 313 -2.67 -20.09 8.83
N MET A 314 -1.72 -20.74 9.50
CA MET A 314 -0.71 -20.04 10.30
C MET A 314 0.23 -19.25 9.41
N ALA A 315 0.67 -19.83 8.29
CA ALA A 315 1.51 -19.12 7.32
C ALA A 315 0.79 -17.91 6.69
N GLY A 316 -0.48 -18.10 6.28
CA GLY A 316 -1.31 -17.02 5.77
C GLY A 316 -1.50 -15.90 6.80
N MET A 317 -1.80 -16.25 8.05
CA MET A 317 -1.99 -15.27 9.13
C MET A 317 -0.70 -14.51 9.43
N MET A 318 0.44 -15.21 9.49
CA MET A 318 1.74 -14.56 9.70
C MET A 318 2.09 -13.59 8.57
N ALA A 319 1.87 -13.98 7.31
CA ALA A 319 2.10 -13.10 6.17
C ALA A 319 1.20 -11.85 6.21
N LEU A 320 -0.07 -12.01 6.57
CA LEU A 320 -1.02 -10.92 6.78
C LEU A 320 -0.54 -9.96 7.87
N LEU A 321 -0.20 -10.49 9.06
CA LEU A 321 0.24 -9.69 10.19
C LEU A 321 1.55 -8.96 9.87
N LEU A 322 2.52 -9.63 9.25
CA LEU A 322 3.77 -9.00 8.84
C LEU A 322 3.54 -7.90 7.80
N ALA A 323 2.62 -8.12 6.85
CA ALA A 323 2.33 -7.13 5.81
C ALA A 323 1.67 -5.87 6.38
N VAL A 324 0.55 -6.00 7.12
CA VAL A 324 -0.31 -4.84 7.45
C VAL A 324 -0.44 -4.52 8.93
N VAL A 325 0.19 -5.30 9.84
CA VAL A 325 0.19 -5.00 11.28
C VAL A 325 1.57 -4.61 11.76
N PHE A 326 2.58 -5.43 11.47
CA PHE A 326 3.93 -5.22 11.99
C PHE A 326 4.84 -4.44 11.05
N GLY A 327 4.58 -4.45 9.74
CA GLY A 327 5.36 -3.70 8.75
C GLY A 327 6.84 -4.06 8.79
N ASN A 328 7.70 -3.06 9.03
CA ASN A 328 9.15 -3.21 9.12
C ASN A 328 9.66 -3.60 10.52
N LEU A 329 8.77 -4.01 11.44
CA LEU A 329 9.06 -4.37 12.83
C LEU A 329 9.56 -3.22 13.72
N ASP A 330 9.78 -2.02 13.18
CA ASP A 330 10.26 -0.90 13.97
C ASP A 330 9.13 -0.25 14.78
N THR A 331 7.89 -0.21 14.29
CA THR A 331 6.74 0.22 15.11
C THR A 331 6.57 -0.64 16.38
N PRO A 332 6.56 -1.99 16.31
CA PRO A 332 6.65 -2.83 17.50
C PRO A 332 7.86 -2.53 18.38
N ARG A 333 9.05 -2.34 17.79
CA ARG A 333 10.26 -1.99 18.54
C ARG A 333 10.08 -0.68 19.31
N THR A 334 9.60 0.38 18.69
CA THR A 334 9.31 1.66 19.34
C THR A 334 8.34 1.48 20.52
N PHE A 335 7.28 0.68 20.34
CA PHE A 335 6.33 0.36 21.40
C PHE A 335 6.99 -0.34 22.58
N PHE A 336 7.73 -1.43 22.32
CA PHE A 336 8.38 -2.21 23.37
C PHE A 336 9.51 -1.44 24.04
N THR A 337 10.24 -0.58 23.33
CA THR A 337 11.23 0.32 23.92
C THR A 337 10.57 1.38 24.80
N GLY A 338 9.41 1.92 24.39
CA GLY A 338 8.60 2.81 25.23
C GLY A 338 8.13 2.14 26.53
N LEU A 339 7.61 0.92 26.43
CA LEU A 339 7.26 0.07 27.58
C LEU A 339 8.46 -0.18 28.50
N ALA A 340 9.59 -0.57 27.92
CA ALA A 340 10.81 -0.80 28.68
C ALA A 340 11.22 0.46 29.45
N ARG A 341 11.24 1.63 28.79
CA ARG A 341 11.59 2.92 29.42
C ARG A 341 10.64 3.27 30.57
N ALA A 342 9.33 3.06 30.39
CA ALA A 342 8.35 3.26 31.47
C ALA A 342 8.58 2.31 32.66
N GLY A 343 9.08 1.10 32.40
CA GLY A 343 9.51 0.12 33.39
C GLY A 343 10.91 0.33 33.98
N GLY A 344 11.54 1.49 33.71
CA GLY A 344 12.83 1.88 34.26
C GLY A 344 14.04 1.49 33.40
N TYR A 345 13.84 1.07 32.15
CA TYR A 345 14.95 0.87 31.22
C TYR A 345 15.59 2.21 30.89
N GLN A 346 16.85 2.38 31.31
CA GLN A 346 17.72 3.44 30.81
C GLN A 346 18.51 2.89 29.62
N GLU A 347 18.81 3.75 28.65
CA GLU A 347 19.45 3.41 27.38
C GLU A 347 20.76 2.62 27.58
N LEU A 348 21.16 1.85 26.56
CA LEU A 348 22.28 0.89 26.61
C LEU A 348 23.46 1.45 27.41
N GLN A 349 23.75 0.82 28.55
CA GLN A 349 25.04 1.01 29.21
C GLN A 349 26.11 0.51 28.27
N ASP A 350 27.08 1.35 27.94
CA ASP A 350 28.29 0.91 27.25
C ASP A 350 28.94 -0.23 28.06
N THR A 351 29.61 -1.16 27.37
CA THR A 351 30.27 -2.32 27.98
C THR A 351 31.19 -1.89 29.12
N SER A 352 31.83 -0.73 28.96
CA SER A 352 32.66 -0.07 29.99
C SER A 352 31.88 0.24 31.27
N GLN A 353 30.73 0.89 31.15
CA GLN A 353 29.85 1.25 32.26
C GLN A 353 29.25 0.00 32.92
N TRP A 354 28.86 -0.99 32.13
CA TRP A 354 28.35 -2.26 32.64
C TRP A 354 29.41 -3.03 33.44
N LEU A 355 30.65 -3.11 32.94
CA LEU A 355 31.78 -3.75 33.64
C LEU A 355 32.08 -3.07 34.98
N LEU A 356 32.01 -1.74 35.01
CA LEU A 356 32.14 -0.95 36.24
C LEU A 356 31.04 -1.30 37.26
N ASP A 357 29.79 -1.38 36.81
CA ASP A 357 28.65 -1.70 37.69
C ASP A 357 28.69 -3.16 38.17
N ASP A 358 29.06 -4.12 37.31
CA ASP A 358 29.26 -5.54 37.66
C ASP A 358 30.38 -5.70 38.70
N PHE A 359 31.49 -4.98 38.53
CA PHE A 359 32.59 -4.97 39.49
C PHE A 359 32.13 -4.45 40.86
N LYS A 360 31.41 -3.32 40.90
CA LYS A 360 30.89 -2.75 42.15
C LYS A 360 29.90 -3.70 42.82
N GLN A 361 29.05 -4.37 42.05
CA GLN A 361 28.06 -5.29 42.57
C GLN A 361 28.69 -6.54 43.19
N GLN A 362 29.77 -7.05 42.59
CA GLN A 362 30.49 -8.22 43.10
C GLN A 362 31.39 -7.90 44.29
N ASN A 363 32.04 -6.73 44.29
CA ASN A 363 33.06 -6.38 45.28
C ASN A 363 32.57 -5.43 46.38
N GLY A 364 31.38 -4.84 46.22
CA GLY A 364 30.81 -3.88 47.18
C GLY A 364 31.59 -2.56 47.30
N ARG A 365 32.50 -2.26 46.34
CA ARG A 365 33.38 -1.08 46.33
C ARG A 365 33.69 -0.63 44.91
N ASP A 366 34.18 0.61 44.79
CA ASP A 366 34.73 1.12 43.54
C ASP A 366 36.09 0.44 43.19
N PRO A 367 36.39 0.25 41.89
CA PRO A 367 37.68 -0.27 41.45
C PRO A 367 38.81 0.73 41.71
N ASN A 368 39.99 0.22 42.05
CA ASN A 368 41.21 1.03 42.12
C ASN A 368 41.77 1.31 40.71
N GLU A 369 42.82 2.13 40.61
CA GLU A 369 43.36 2.58 39.32
C GLU A 369 43.83 1.43 38.41
N THR A 370 44.43 0.38 38.97
CA THR A 370 44.88 -0.81 38.21
C THR A 370 43.70 -1.68 37.75
N GLU A 371 42.69 -1.84 38.60
CA GLU A 371 41.45 -2.57 38.28
C GLU A 371 40.66 -1.84 37.19
N LEU A 372 40.63 -0.50 37.24
CA LEU A 372 39.94 0.34 36.26
C LEU A 372 40.58 0.25 34.88
N GLN A 373 41.93 0.20 34.80
CA GLN A 373 42.65 -0.07 33.55
C GLN A 373 42.33 -1.46 32.98
N THR A 374 42.18 -2.47 33.86
CA THR A 374 41.84 -3.84 33.45
C THR A 374 40.42 -3.93 32.91
N LEU A 375 39.45 -3.28 33.56
CA LEU A 375 38.07 -3.20 33.09
C LEU A 375 37.96 -2.42 31.78
N TYR A 376 38.76 -1.37 31.60
CA TYR A 376 38.80 -0.63 30.33
C TYR A 376 39.34 -1.49 29.19
N ALA A 377 40.43 -2.24 29.41
CA ALA A 377 40.97 -3.18 28.43
C ALA A 377 39.95 -4.27 28.05
N GLU A 378 39.26 -4.84 29.04
CA GLU A 378 38.18 -5.82 28.83
C GLU A 378 36.98 -5.19 28.10
N SER A 379 36.69 -3.89 28.27
CA SER A 379 35.62 -3.21 27.54
C SER A 379 35.93 -3.03 26.05
N THR A 380 37.22 -2.87 25.70
CA THR A 380 37.68 -2.68 24.31
C THR A 380 37.83 -4.00 23.54
N ASP A 381 38.18 -5.09 24.22
CA ASP A 381 38.28 -6.43 23.64
C ASP A 381 37.69 -7.47 24.62
N PRO A 382 36.35 -7.54 24.73
CA PRO A 382 35.69 -8.38 25.73
C PRO A 382 35.87 -9.87 25.44
N SER A 383 36.18 -10.64 26.49
CA SER A 383 36.19 -12.09 26.38
C SER A 383 34.80 -12.62 25.97
N PHE A 384 34.76 -13.79 25.31
CA PHE A 384 33.48 -14.42 24.93
C PHE A 384 32.53 -14.57 26.13
N SER A 385 33.07 -14.90 27.31
CA SER A 385 32.28 -15.04 28.53
C SER A 385 31.68 -13.71 29.01
N THR A 386 32.46 -12.63 28.93
CA THR A 386 32.04 -11.27 29.25
C THR A 386 30.95 -10.82 28.28
N GLN A 387 31.15 -11.06 26.99
CA GLN A 387 30.18 -10.71 25.95
C GLN A 387 28.85 -11.45 26.15
N VAL A 388 28.88 -12.76 26.43
CA VAL A 388 27.66 -13.53 26.72
C VAL A 388 26.95 -13.01 27.98
N ARG A 389 27.69 -12.70 29.06
CA ARG A 389 27.10 -12.15 30.30
C ARG A 389 26.49 -10.77 30.09
N TYR A 390 27.19 -9.89 29.36
CA TYR A 390 26.71 -8.56 29.00
C TYR A 390 25.40 -8.66 28.21
N GLU A 391 25.37 -9.46 27.14
CA GLU A 391 24.18 -9.65 26.31
C GLU A 391 23.01 -10.27 27.08
N LEU A 392 23.27 -11.29 27.93
CA LEU A 392 22.25 -11.88 28.79
C LEU A 392 21.70 -10.88 29.82
N THR A 393 22.56 -10.04 30.39
CA THR A 393 22.17 -9.03 31.38
C THR A 393 21.32 -7.95 30.73
N ILE A 394 21.73 -7.45 29.57
CA ILE A 394 20.93 -6.48 28.80
C ILE A 394 19.60 -7.07 28.38
N ALA A 395 19.59 -8.29 27.83
CA ALA A 395 18.36 -8.97 27.46
C ALA A 395 17.43 -9.16 28.66
N GLY A 396 17.97 -9.59 29.81
CA GLY A 396 17.21 -9.72 31.07
C GLY A 396 16.65 -8.40 31.57
N ASN A 397 17.45 -7.33 31.53
CA ASN A 397 17.06 -5.99 31.94
C ASN A 397 15.95 -5.41 31.05
N ILE A 398 16.07 -5.58 29.74
CA ILE A 398 15.04 -5.17 28.77
C ILE A 398 13.75 -5.93 29.05
N VAL A 399 13.80 -7.26 29.11
CA VAL A 399 12.61 -8.11 29.35
C VAL A 399 11.95 -7.77 30.69
N GLY A 400 12.74 -7.65 31.76
CA GLY A 400 12.23 -7.28 33.09
C GLY A 400 11.61 -5.88 33.11
N SER A 401 12.20 -4.93 32.38
CA SER A 401 11.66 -3.57 32.25
C SER A 401 10.39 -3.53 31.42
N ILE A 402 10.31 -4.29 30.32
CA ILE A 402 9.06 -4.46 29.55
C ILE A 402 7.97 -5.03 30.46
N GLY A 403 8.29 -6.04 31.27
CA GLY A 403 7.35 -6.63 32.23
C GLY A 403 6.82 -5.60 33.24
N ARG A 404 7.71 -4.81 33.85
CA ARG A 404 7.32 -3.71 34.76
C ARG A 404 6.50 -2.64 34.05
N GLY A 405 6.90 -2.24 32.85
CA GLY A 405 6.18 -1.26 32.02
C GLY A 405 4.78 -1.74 31.63
N MET A 406 4.64 -3.01 31.27
CA MET A 406 3.34 -3.64 31.00
C MET A 406 2.47 -3.65 32.25
N GLY A 407 3.05 -3.94 33.42
CA GLY A 407 2.35 -3.84 34.71
C GLY A 407 1.77 -2.45 34.95
N LYS A 408 2.51 -1.39 34.65
CA LYS A 408 2.04 0.00 34.71
C LYS A 408 0.91 0.28 33.72
N LEU A 409 1.04 -0.17 32.46
CA LEU A 409 0.00 -0.01 31.44
C LEU A 409 -1.32 -0.66 31.87
N VAL A 410 -1.25 -1.89 32.39
CA VAL A 410 -2.42 -2.64 32.87
C VAL A 410 -3.03 -1.97 34.11
N ALA A 411 -2.21 -1.32 34.94
CA ALA A 411 -2.68 -0.51 36.06
C ALA A 411 -3.34 0.82 35.63
N GLY A 412 -3.39 1.12 34.33
CA GLY A 412 -4.00 2.33 33.77
C GLY A 412 -3.07 3.53 33.75
N GLU A 413 -1.77 3.36 34.02
CA GLU A 413 -0.79 4.44 33.85
C GLU A 413 -0.57 4.75 32.38
N GLN A 414 -0.43 6.04 32.05
CA GLN A 414 -0.11 6.46 30.70
C GLN A 414 1.38 6.23 30.42
N ILE A 415 1.67 5.38 29.42
CA ILE A 415 3.02 5.22 28.90
C ILE A 415 3.28 6.32 27.89
N TYR A 416 4.14 7.27 28.25
CA TYR A 416 4.53 8.33 27.34
C TYR A 416 5.59 7.82 26.35
N ILE A 417 5.19 7.73 25.09
CA ILE A 417 6.10 7.61 23.95
C ILE A 417 6.00 8.94 23.21
N ASN A 418 7.15 9.57 22.95
CA ASN A 418 7.17 10.84 22.20
C ASN A 418 6.41 10.65 20.87
N PRO A 419 5.40 11.49 20.55
CA PRO A 419 4.58 11.34 19.34
C PRO A 419 5.39 11.25 18.04
N ASP A 420 6.47 12.01 17.92
CA ASP A 420 7.34 11.97 16.73
C ASP A 420 8.07 10.63 16.64
N ARG A 421 8.49 10.07 17.78
CA ARG A 421 9.11 8.74 17.81
C ARG A 421 8.12 7.63 17.54
N TRP A 422 6.90 7.74 18.08
CA TRP A 422 5.83 6.77 17.83
C TRP A 422 5.43 6.72 16.36
N PHE A 423 5.31 7.89 15.73
CA PHE A 423 4.76 8.04 14.39
C PHE A 423 5.84 8.03 13.30
N TRP A 424 6.82 8.93 13.37
CA TRP A 424 7.84 9.11 12.33
C TRP A 424 9.04 8.18 12.50
N GLY A 425 9.43 7.84 13.73
CA GLY A 425 10.58 6.98 14.01
C GLY A 425 10.63 5.70 13.16
N PRO A 426 9.53 4.92 13.08
CA PRO A 426 9.47 3.72 12.26
C PRO A 426 9.68 3.95 10.76
N SER A 427 9.46 5.16 10.26
CA SER A 427 9.71 5.53 8.86
C SER A 427 11.12 6.11 8.63
N ARG A 428 11.97 6.16 9.65
CA ARG A 428 13.33 6.75 9.61
C ARG A 428 14.43 5.76 9.95
N VAL A 429 14.12 4.47 9.99
CA VAL A 429 15.04 3.37 10.35
C VAL A 429 16.34 3.38 9.54
N VAL A 430 16.26 3.75 8.27
CA VAL A 430 17.43 3.82 7.37
C VAL A 430 18.16 5.16 7.50
N GLY A 431 17.43 6.28 7.56
CA GLY A 431 18.00 7.63 7.53
C GLY A 431 18.65 8.07 8.84
N GLU A 432 18.03 7.81 9.98
CA GLU A 432 18.51 8.30 11.28
C GLU A 432 19.92 7.84 11.64
N PRO A 433 20.30 6.55 11.49
CA PRO A 433 21.67 6.11 11.76
C PRO A 433 22.72 6.79 10.87
N LEU A 434 22.31 7.24 9.68
CA LEU A 434 23.18 7.85 8.67
C LEU A 434 23.18 9.39 8.75
N GLY A 435 22.40 9.99 9.65
CA GLY A 435 22.21 11.44 9.72
C GLY A 435 21.44 12.01 8.51
N ASP A 436 20.68 11.16 7.81
CA ASP A 436 19.90 11.49 6.63
C ASP A 436 18.39 11.60 6.96
N SER A 437 17.65 12.29 6.11
CA SER A 437 16.20 12.49 6.21
C SER A 437 15.38 11.50 5.37
N SER A 438 15.98 10.38 4.94
CA SER A 438 15.29 9.39 4.11
C SER A 438 14.04 8.82 4.78
N ILE A 439 12.97 8.75 4.00
CA ILE A 439 11.66 8.23 4.40
C ILE A 439 11.54 6.80 3.88
N THR A 440 11.32 5.85 4.79
CA THR A 440 10.98 4.47 4.46
C THR A 440 9.52 4.24 4.79
N GLU A 441 8.70 4.17 3.76
CA GLU A 441 7.29 3.83 3.92
C GLU A 441 7.08 2.31 3.94
N MET A 442 6.33 1.85 4.93
CA MET A 442 5.89 0.47 5.10
C MET A 442 4.37 0.45 5.24
N PRO A 443 3.70 -0.67 4.90
CA PRO A 443 2.24 -0.64 4.74
C PRO A 443 1.50 -0.09 5.96
N ILE A 444 1.82 -0.55 7.17
CA ILE A 444 1.18 -0.04 8.40
C ILE A 444 1.33 1.47 8.56
N PHE A 445 2.51 2.03 8.27
CA PHE A 445 2.76 3.47 8.34
C PHE A 445 1.91 4.21 7.33
N THR A 446 1.95 3.78 6.06
CA THR A 446 1.16 4.40 4.98
C THR A 446 -0.34 4.38 5.30
N TYR A 447 -0.87 3.28 5.84
CA TYR A 447 -2.30 3.21 6.18
C TYR A 447 -2.69 4.07 7.39
N VAL A 448 -1.78 4.23 8.37
CA VAL A 448 -2.00 5.09 9.55
C VAL A 448 -1.88 6.55 9.15
N TYR A 449 -0.89 6.87 8.31
CA TYR A 449 -0.72 8.17 7.70
C TYR A 449 -1.95 8.53 6.88
N GLY A 450 -2.45 7.60 6.07
CA GLY A 450 -3.74 7.65 5.39
C GLY A 450 -3.77 8.64 4.22
N ASP A 451 -2.61 8.93 3.64
CA ASP A 451 -2.56 9.52 2.30
C ASP A 451 -2.92 8.44 1.26
N LEU A 452 -3.56 8.86 0.19
CA LEU A 452 -4.04 7.95 -0.85
C LEU A 452 -3.02 7.94 -1.98
N HIS A 453 -1.76 7.87 -1.57
CA HIS A 453 -0.64 7.95 -2.47
C HIS A 453 -0.51 6.66 -3.30
N ALA A 454 0.15 6.77 -4.44
CA ALA A 454 0.26 5.70 -5.43
C ALA A 454 0.74 4.36 -4.90
N HIS A 455 1.78 4.34 -4.06
CA HIS A 455 2.29 3.10 -3.50
C HIS A 455 1.26 2.41 -2.60
N MET A 456 0.39 3.14 -1.89
CA MET A 456 -0.68 2.55 -1.08
C MET A 456 -1.70 1.81 -1.94
N ILE A 457 -2.11 2.44 -3.04
CA ILE A 457 -3.09 1.87 -3.98
C ILE A 457 -2.48 0.70 -4.76
N ALA A 458 -1.16 0.72 -5.00
CA ALA A 458 -0.45 -0.33 -5.71
C ALA A 458 -0.33 -1.64 -4.90
N MET A 459 -0.39 -1.62 -3.56
CA MET A 459 -0.15 -2.83 -2.74
C MET A 459 -1.06 -4.03 -3.10
N PRO A 460 -2.39 -3.90 -3.25
CA PRO A 460 -3.21 -5.02 -3.70
C PRO A 460 -2.93 -5.46 -5.13
N LEU A 461 -2.51 -4.54 -6.02
CA LEU A 461 -2.11 -4.85 -7.40
C LEU A 461 -0.85 -5.71 -7.42
N ILE A 462 0.13 -5.35 -6.60
CA ILE A 462 1.36 -6.12 -6.40
C ILE A 462 1.05 -7.54 -5.95
N LEU A 463 0.16 -7.71 -4.96
CA LEU A 463 -0.22 -9.03 -4.46
C LEU A 463 -1.02 -9.84 -5.48
N LEU A 464 -1.83 -9.18 -6.32
CA LEU A 464 -2.47 -9.82 -7.47
C LEU A 464 -1.42 -10.36 -8.45
N ILE A 465 -0.42 -9.57 -8.82
CA ILE A 465 0.68 -9.99 -9.71
C ILE A 465 1.41 -11.19 -9.12
N VAL A 466 1.82 -11.12 -7.85
CA VAL A 466 2.54 -12.20 -7.16
C VAL A 466 1.74 -13.50 -7.17
N CYS A 467 0.44 -13.43 -6.83
CA CYS A 467 -0.43 -14.61 -6.85
C CYS A 467 -0.61 -15.19 -8.26
N LEU A 468 -0.82 -14.36 -9.28
CA LEU A 468 -0.98 -14.84 -10.65
C LEU A 468 0.31 -15.47 -11.19
N LEU A 469 1.47 -14.88 -10.88
CA LEU A 469 2.77 -15.49 -11.23
C LEU A 469 2.98 -16.82 -10.49
N TYR A 470 2.69 -16.86 -9.19
CA TYR A 470 2.75 -18.10 -8.43
C TYR A 470 1.81 -19.17 -9.00
N ASN A 471 0.61 -18.79 -9.45
CA ASN A 471 -0.32 -19.69 -10.12
C ASN A 471 0.31 -20.34 -11.36
N GLU A 472 0.99 -19.57 -12.22
CA GLU A 472 1.68 -20.13 -13.40
C GLU A 472 2.81 -21.09 -13.00
N VAL A 473 3.58 -20.75 -11.96
CA VAL A 473 4.63 -21.64 -11.43
C VAL A 473 4.03 -22.92 -10.86
N ALA A 474 2.93 -22.84 -10.12
CA ALA A 474 2.24 -23.98 -9.54
C ALA A 474 1.64 -24.92 -10.59
N LEU A 475 1.24 -24.39 -11.75
CA LEU A 475 0.70 -25.13 -12.87
C LEU A 475 1.76 -25.69 -13.81
N ALA A 476 3.05 -25.38 -13.61
CA ALA A 476 4.11 -25.88 -14.47
C ALA A 476 4.13 -27.43 -14.52
N GLY A 477 3.92 -27.95 -15.72
CA GLY A 477 3.83 -29.37 -16.06
C GLY A 477 2.55 -30.06 -15.57
N ARG A 478 1.53 -29.28 -15.17
CA ARG A 478 0.19 -29.73 -14.78
C ARG A 478 -0.84 -28.73 -15.31
N GLU A 479 -0.62 -28.22 -16.51
CA GLU A 479 -1.52 -27.24 -17.11
C GLU A 479 -2.90 -27.87 -17.28
N GLN A 480 -3.90 -27.26 -16.64
CA GLN A 480 -5.29 -27.72 -16.66
C GLN A 480 -6.14 -26.88 -17.62
N ARG A 481 -5.62 -25.72 -18.05
CA ARG A 481 -6.34 -24.78 -18.91
C ARG A 481 -6.05 -25.09 -20.38
N GLY A 482 -7.05 -24.90 -21.23
CA GLY A 482 -6.83 -24.87 -22.68
C GLY A 482 -6.03 -23.63 -23.11
N ALA A 483 -5.57 -23.61 -24.36
CA ALA A 483 -4.75 -22.51 -24.90
C ALA A 483 -5.36 -21.11 -24.70
N ALA A 484 -6.67 -20.97 -24.91
CA ALA A 484 -7.38 -19.72 -24.68
C ALA A 484 -7.37 -19.28 -23.19
N GLY A 485 -7.57 -20.22 -22.27
CA GLY A 485 -7.55 -19.92 -20.83
C GLY A 485 -6.16 -19.53 -20.33
N ARG A 486 -5.12 -20.21 -20.83
CA ARG A 486 -3.73 -19.83 -20.56
C ARG A 486 -3.38 -18.46 -21.16
N GLY A 487 -3.79 -18.20 -22.40
CA GLY A 487 -3.61 -16.91 -23.04
C GLY A 487 -4.24 -15.78 -22.22
N LEU A 488 -5.48 -15.95 -21.78
CA LEU A 488 -6.17 -14.97 -20.95
C LEU A 488 -5.49 -14.74 -19.59
N ALA A 489 -4.98 -15.80 -18.95
CA ALA A 489 -4.23 -15.67 -17.69
C ALA A 489 -2.92 -14.87 -17.88
N LEU A 490 -2.18 -15.15 -18.95
CA LEU A 490 -0.96 -14.41 -19.29
C LEU A 490 -1.26 -12.96 -19.66
N SER A 491 -2.35 -12.69 -20.38
CA SER A 491 -2.80 -11.32 -20.67
C SER A 491 -3.18 -10.57 -19.39
N LEU A 492 -3.79 -11.23 -18.40
CA LEU A 492 -4.10 -10.62 -17.11
C LEU A 492 -2.83 -10.26 -16.33
N ILE A 493 -1.82 -11.13 -16.34
CA ILE A 493 -0.50 -10.84 -15.74
C ILE A 493 0.16 -9.66 -16.44
N ALA A 494 0.23 -9.69 -17.77
CA ALA A 494 0.83 -8.61 -18.56
C ALA A 494 0.11 -7.28 -18.34
N LEU A 495 -1.22 -7.30 -18.28
CA LEU A 495 -2.03 -6.13 -17.96
C LEU A 495 -1.71 -5.61 -16.55
N ALA A 496 -1.74 -6.47 -15.52
CA ALA A 496 -1.48 -6.06 -14.16
C ALA A 496 -0.07 -5.47 -13.97
N VAL A 497 0.96 -6.10 -14.58
CA VAL A 497 2.33 -5.57 -14.59
C VAL A 497 2.40 -4.25 -15.34
N GLY A 498 1.79 -4.13 -16.53
CA GLY A 498 1.77 -2.89 -17.30
C GLY A 498 1.09 -1.73 -16.57
N LEU A 499 0.01 -2.01 -15.83
CA LEU A 499 -0.71 -1.02 -15.03
C LEU A 499 0.09 -0.47 -13.85
N THR A 500 1.18 -1.11 -13.45
CA THR A 500 2.10 -0.52 -12.45
C THR A 500 2.68 0.80 -12.96
N ILE A 501 2.97 0.96 -14.26
CA ILE A 501 3.46 2.24 -14.84
C ILE A 501 2.50 3.39 -14.51
N ALA A 502 1.20 3.16 -14.69
CA ALA A 502 0.17 4.18 -14.54
C ALA A 502 -0.30 4.34 -13.09
N THR A 503 -0.05 3.33 -12.24
CA THR A 503 -0.45 3.33 -10.81
C THR A 503 0.67 3.88 -9.94
N ASN A 504 1.88 3.36 -10.08
CA ASN A 504 3.10 3.76 -9.40
C ASN A 504 4.30 3.41 -10.31
N SER A 505 4.81 4.39 -11.05
CA SER A 505 5.85 4.15 -12.07
C SER A 505 7.14 3.53 -11.52
N TRP A 506 7.42 3.73 -10.22
CA TRP A 506 8.61 3.17 -9.55
C TRP A 506 8.53 1.66 -9.35
N ASP A 507 7.32 1.09 -9.33
CA ASP A 507 7.11 -0.35 -9.19
C ASP A 507 7.39 -1.09 -10.51
N TYR A 508 7.25 -0.42 -11.65
CA TYR A 508 7.30 -1.07 -12.97
C TYR A 508 8.59 -1.83 -13.25
N PRO A 509 9.81 -1.28 -13.06
CA PRO A 509 11.05 -2.03 -13.32
C PRO A 509 11.11 -3.33 -12.50
N THR A 510 10.73 -3.25 -11.22
CA THR A 510 10.73 -4.39 -10.29
C THR A 510 9.76 -5.48 -10.74
N PHE A 511 8.50 -5.12 -11.02
CA PHE A 511 7.48 -6.12 -11.39
C PHE A 511 7.61 -6.62 -12.83
N MET A 512 8.23 -5.84 -13.72
CA MET A 512 8.58 -6.31 -15.06
C MET A 512 9.64 -7.40 -15.00
N VAL A 513 10.74 -7.17 -14.25
CA VAL A 513 11.78 -8.19 -14.03
C VAL A 513 11.20 -9.39 -13.29
N PHE A 514 10.43 -9.16 -12.23
CA PHE A 514 9.81 -10.24 -11.46
C PHE A 514 8.84 -11.08 -12.30
N GLY A 515 8.03 -10.44 -13.15
CA GLY A 515 7.14 -11.10 -14.09
C GLY A 515 7.89 -11.95 -15.11
N ALA A 516 8.94 -11.39 -15.73
CA ALA A 516 9.78 -12.11 -16.69
C ALA A 516 10.47 -13.32 -16.04
N LEU A 517 11.04 -13.17 -14.84
CA LEU A 517 11.67 -14.25 -14.10
C LEU A 517 10.65 -15.32 -13.68
N GLY A 518 9.49 -14.93 -13.16
CA GLY A 518 8.44 -15.86 -12.73
C GLY A 518 7.90 -16.70 -13.89
N LEU A 519 7.59 -16.06 -15.02
CA LEU A 519 7.12 -16.76 -16.23
C LEU A 519 8.23 -17.60 -16.88
N GLY A 520 9.46 -17.08 -16.90
CA GLY A 520 10.64 -17.82 -17.37
C GLY A 520 10.91 -19.08 -16.53
N TYR A 521 10.76 -18.98 -15.21
CA TYR A 521 10.86 -20.12 -14.30
C TYR A 521 9.74 -21.14 -14.52
N ALA A 522 8.49 -20.69 -14.68
CA ALA A 522 7.37 -21.56 -15.01
C ALA A 522 7.58 -22.29 -16.36
N TRP A 523 8.12 -21.60 -17.37
CA TRP A 523 8.49 -22.18 -18.64
C TRP A 523 9.62 -23.21 -18.50
N TRP A 524 10.68 -22.89 -17.75
CA TRP A 524 11.80 -23.81 -17.50
C TRP A 524 11.37 -25.09 -16.78
N LEU A 525 10.46 -24.98 -15.79
CA LEU A 525 9.88 -26.14 -15.11
C LEU A 525 9.06 -27.03 -16.05
N ASN A 526 8.32 -26.44 -16.98
CA ASN A 526 7.61 -27.18 -18.03
C ASN A 526 8.60 -27.93 -18.93
N TRP A 527 9.64 -27.24 -19.40
CA TRP A 527 10.66 -27.80 -20.30
C TRP A 527 11.41 -28.98 -19.67
N ARG A 528 11.85 -28.86 -18.40
CA ARG A 528 12.52 -29.96 -17.67
C ARG A 528 11.67 -31.21 -17.48
N ARG A 529 10.35 -31.07 -17.42
CA ARG A 529 9.45 -32.23 -17.34
C ARG A 529 9.28 -32.91 -18.69
N LEU A 530 9.15 -32.13 -19.76
CA LEU A 530 9.13 -32.67 -21.13
C LEU A 530 10.40 -33.47 -21.42
N SER A 531 11.57 -32.94 -21.05
CA SER A 531 12.85 -33.64 -21.25
C SER A 531 12.99 -34.94 -20.44
N ARG A 532 12.28 -35.08 -19.32
CA ARG A 532 12.25 -36.32 -18.52
C ARG A 532 11.21 -37.35 -19.00
N ALA A 533 10.22 -36.91 -19.78
CA ALA A 533 9.20 -37.79 -20.35
C ALA A 533 9.59 -38.29 -21.76
N SER A 534 10.58 -37.65 -22.40
CA SER A 534 11.11 -37.99 -23.73
C SER A 534 12.35 -38.88 -23.71
N VAL A 535 12.77 -39.35 -22.53
CA VAL A 535 13.80 -40.37 -22.29
C VAL A 535 13.12 -41.53 -21.60
#